data_AF-A0A4S3ZND9-F1
#
_entry.id   AF-A0A4S3ZND9-F1
#
_cell.length_a   1.000
_cell.length_b   1.000
_cell.length_c   1.000
_cell.angle_alpha   90.00
_cell.angle_beta   90.00
_cell.angle_gamma   90.00
#
_symmetry.space_group_name_H-M   'P 1'
#
loop_
_entity.id
_entity.type
_entity.pdbx_description
1 polymer ?
#
loop_
_entity_poly.entity_id
_entity_poly.type
_entity_poly.pdbx_seq_one_letter_code
_entity_poly.pdbx_strand_id
1 'polypeptide(L)'
;MYNMNVINPAYAGSKETLSFGLLYRKQWVDLEGAPSTATFSGHSPVGKNVGLGLSVISDKIGPVKENNVYADFSYTLNLGGEHKLALGL
;
A
#
# COMPACT_ATOMS: atom_id res chain seq x y z
N MET A 1 4.01 6.11 -11.16
CA MET A 1 4.06 6.32 -9.69
C MET A 1 3.62 5.03 -9.01
N TYR A 2 4.52 4.39 -8.27
CA TYR A 2 4.30 3.14 -7.55
C TYR A 2 3.87 3.45 -6.11
N ASN A 3 2.80 2.82 -5.61
CA ASN A 3 2.38 2.96 -4.22
C ASN A 3 3.12 1.89 -3.39
N MET A 4 4.18 2.28 -2.68
CA MET A 4 4.98 1.34 -1.90
C MET A 4 4.20 0.63 -0.79
N ASN A 5 3.14 1.25 -0.24
CA ASN A 5 2.26 0.58 0.73
C ASN A 5 1.56 -0.64 0.15
N VAL A 6 1.30 -0.63 -1.15
CA VAL A 6 0.54 -1.69 -1.83
C VAL A 6 1.45 -2.83 -2.28
N ILE A 7 2.75 -2.57 -2.38
CA ILE A 7 3.71 -3.49 -3.00
C ILE A 7 4.65 -4.10 -1.96
N ASN A 8 4.98 -3.37 -0.89
CA ASN A 8 5.97 -3.79 0.08
C ASN A 8 5.43 -3.66 1.52
N PRO A 9 5.08 -4.78 2.19
CA PRO A 9 4.57 -4.74 3.55
C PRO A 9 5.59 -4.18 4.56
N ALA A 10 6.89 -4.29 4.29
CA ALA A 10 7.93 -3.69 5.14
C ALA A 10 7.86 -2.15 5.19
N TYR A 11 7.12 -1.52 4.26
CA TYR A 11 6.89 -0.09 4.24
C TYR A 11 5.82 0.36 5.26
N ALA A 12 4.97 -0.55 5.74
CA ALA A 12 3.96 -0.22 6.75
C ALA A 12 4.64 0.38 8.01
N GLY A 13 4.06 1.43 8.57
CA GLY A 13 4.65 2.19 9.68
C GLY A 13 6.04 2.83 9.48
N SER A 14 6.61 2.83 8.27
CA SER A 14 7.90 3.48 7.99
C SER A 14 7.86 5.01 8.12
N LYS A 15 6.69 5.59 7.88
CA LYS A 15 6.41 6.99 8.23
C LYS A 15 6.02 7.02 9.71
N GLU A 16 6.62 7.90 10.49
CA GLU A 16 6.40 8.01 11.95
C GLU A 16 5.00 8.54 12.33
N THR A 17 4.05 8.54 11.38
CA THR A 17 2.67 9.00 11.55
C THR A 17 1.71 8.11 10.78
N LEU A 18 0.45 8.09 11.22
CA LEU A 18 -0.66 7.55 10.45
C LEU A 18 -0.71 8.24 9.08
N SER A 19 -0.76 7.43 8.02
CA SER A 19 -0.66 7.89 6.64
C SER A 19 -1.69 7.18 5.79
N PHE A 20 -2.40 7.94 4.95
CA PHE A 20 -3.37 7.42 4.00
C PHE A 20 -3.01 7.83 2.57
N GLY A 21 -3.47 7.02 1.61
CA GLY A 21 -3.30 7.27 0.18
C GLY A 21 -4.57 6.86 -0.56
N LEU A 22 -4.99 7.71 -1.50
CA LEU A 22 -6.04 7.42 -2.46
C LEU A 22 -5.47 7.63 -3.86
N LEU A 23 -5.63 6.63 -4.71
CA LEU A 23 -5.19 6.68 -6.10
C LEU A 23 -6.33 6.18 -7.00
N TYR A 24 -6.66 6.97 -8.01
CA TYR A 24 -7.50 6.51 -9.10
C TYR A 24 -6.70 6.63 -10.40
N ARG A 25 -6.68 5.55 -11.17
CA ARG A 25 -6.01 5.47 -12.46
C ARG A 25 -6.99 4.97 -13.51
N LYS A 26 -7.07 5.68 -14.63
CA LYS A 26 -7.75 5.23 -15.84
C LYS A 26 -6.73 5.23 -16.97
N GLN A 27 -6.65 4.14 -17.71
CA GLN A 27 -5.72 3.98 -18.83
C GLN A 27 -6.49 3.86 -20.13
N TRP A 28 -5.87 4.19 -21.27
CA TRP A 28 -6.51 4.07 -22.59
C TRP A 28 -7.84 4.82 -22.66
N VAL A 29 -7.78 6.10 -22.27
CA VAL A 29 -8.97 6.97 -22.20
C VAL A 29 -9.67 6.96 -23.57
N ASP A 30 -11.01 7.01 -23.53
CA ASP A 30 -11.91 6.94 -24.69
C ASP A 30 -12.07 5.57 -25.38
N LEU A 31 -11.43 4.51 -24.86
CA LEU A 31 -11.75 3.14 -25.24
C LEU A 31 -12.87 2.57 -24.37
N GLU A 32 -13.87 1.94 -24.99
CA GLU A 32 -14.90 1.23 -24.24
C GLU A 32 -14.29 0.03 -23.48
N GLY A 33 -14.65 -0.11 -22.20
CA GLY A 33 -14.05 -1.14 -21.34
C GLY A 33 -12.61 -0.84 -20.90
N ALA A 34 -12.13 0.40 -21.12
CA ALA A 34 -10.82 0.87 -20.67
C ALA A 34 -10.51 0.47 -19.22
N PRO A 35 -9.30 -0.06 -18.95
CA PRO A 35 -8.85 -0.40 -17.60
C PRO A 35 -8.92 0.79 -16.65
N SER A 36 -9.48 0.55 -15.47
CA SER A 36 -9.46 1.50 -14.36
C SER A 36 -9.15 0.81 -13.05
N THR A 37 -8.32 1.44 -12.24
CA THR A 37 -7.89 0.96 -10.92
C THR A 37 -8.19 2.04 -9.89
N ALA A 38 -8.84 1.68 -8.80
CA ALA A 38 -8.97 2.50 -7.61
C ALA A 38 -8.21 1.83 -6.46
N THR A 39 -7.44 2.60 -5.71
CA THR A 39 -6.66 2.10 -4.58
C THR A 39 -6.83 3.02 -3.40
N PHE A 40 -7.20 2.46 -2.27
CA PHE A 40 -7.15 3.10 -0.97
C PHE A 40 -6.16 2.34 -0.09
N SER A 41 -5.26 3.04 0.58
CA SER A 41 -4.28 2.42 1.46
C SER A 41 -4.08 3.28 2.71
N GLY A 42 -3.92 2.65 3.86
CA GLY A 42 -3.59 3.31 5.11
C GLY A 42 -2.56 2.49 5.88
N HIS A 43 -1.60 3.16 6.52
CA HIS A 43 -0.63 2.50 7.40
C HIS A 43 -0.22 3.42 8.54
N SER A 44 0.22 2.81 9.64
CA SER A 44 0.71 3.51 10.81
C SER A 44 1.79 2.70 11.51
N PRO A 45 2.76 3.36 12.18
CA PRO A 45 3.51 2.69 13.24
C PRO A 45 2.54 2.39 14.38
N VAL A 46 2.67 1.20 14.97
CA VAL A 46 1.84 0.75 16.09
C VAL A 46 2.77 0.17 17.15
N GLY A 47 2.90 0.84 18.29
CA GLY A 47 3.83 0.40 19.34
C GLY A 47 5.30 0.55 18.96
N LYS A 48 6.16 -0.25 19.59
CA LYS A 48 7.61 -0.15 19.40
C LYS A 48 8.05 -1.02 18.22
N ASN A 49 8.62 -0.37 17.20
CA ASN A 49 9.21 -1.01 16.02
C ASN A 49 8.23 -1.79 15.13
N VAL A 50 6.92 -1.75 15.38
CA VAL A 50 5.92 -2.46 14.60
C VAL A 50 5.17 -1.47 13.71
N GLY A 51 4.86 -1.87 12.49
CA GLY A 51 3.98 -1.15 11.58
C GLY A 51 2.83 -2.04 11.13
N LEU A 52 1.66 -1.44 10.95
CA LEU A 52 0.49 -2.10 10.36
C LEU A 52 -0.01 -1.30 9.17
N GLY A 53 -0.47 -2.03 8.14
CA GLY A 53 -1.03 -1.48 6.92
C GLY A 53 -2.30 -2.21 6.51
N LEU A 54 -3.16 -1.51 5.79
CA LEU A 54 -4.34 -2.04 5.12
C LEU A 54 -4.43 -1.38 3.76
N SER A 55 -4.72 -2.17 2.72
CA SER A 55 -5.01 -1.63 1.40
C SER A 55 -6.16 -2.36 0.73
N VAL A 56 -6.94 -1.59 -0.02
CA VAL A 56 -8.05 -2.07 -0.84
C VAL A 56 -7.80 -1.60 -2.26
N ILE A 57 -7.78 -2.54 -3.19
CA ILE A 57 -7.56 -2.30 -4.61
C ILE A 57 -8.77 -2.83 -5.36
N SER A 58 -9.34 -2.00 -6.21
CA SER A 58 -10.44 -2.37 -7.09
C SER A 58 -10.00 -2.15 -8.53
N ASP A 59 -9.87 -3.23 -9.28
CA ASP A 59 -9.50 -3.23 -10.68
C ASP A 59 -10.71 -3.57 -11.53
N LYS A 60 -10.90 -2.81 -12.61
CA LYS A 60 -11.90 -3.08 -13.64
C LYS A 60 -11.22 -3.07 -14.99
N ILE A 61 -11.29 -4.19 -15.70
CA ILE A 61 -10.70 -4.39 -17.01
C ILE A 61 -11.78 -4.99 -17.92
N GLY A 62 -12.40 -4.16 -18.76
CA GLY A 62 -13.56 -4.56 -19.55
C GLY A 62 -14.69 -5.13 -18.66
N PRO A 63 -15.10 -6.39 -18.86
CA PRO A 63 -16.13 -7.05 -18.05
C PRO A 63 -15.61 -7.59 -16.70
N VAL A 64 -14.30 -7.73 -16.54
CA VAL A 64 -13.70 -8.32 -15.33
C VAL A 64 -13.59 -7.25 -14.25
N LYS A 65 -13.97 -7.62 -13.03
CA LYS A 65 -13.79 -6.83 -11.82
C LYS A 65 -13.09 -7.68 -10.76
N GLU A 66 -12.04 -7.14 -10.18
CA GLU A 66 -11.29 -7.77 -9.10
C GLU A 66 -11.18 -6.80 -7.93
N ASN A 67 -11.43 -7.29 -6.72
CA ASN A 67 -11.28 -6.52 -5.50
C ASN A 67 -10.32 -7.28 -4.58
N ASN A 68 -9.19 -6.66 -4.29
CA ASN A 68 -8.17 -7.23 -3.40
C ASN A 68 -8.12 -6.42 -2.11
N VAL A 69 -8.00 -7.13 -1.00
CA VAL A 69 -7.80 -6.55 0.33
C VAL A 69 -6.54 -7.15 0.91
N TYR A 70 -5.60 -6.29 1.29
CA TYR A 70 -4.35 -6.68 1.91
C TYR A 70 -4.25 -6.09 3.31
N ALA A 71 -3.63 -6.85 4.20
CA ALA A 71 -3.20 -6.39 5.50
C ALA A 71 -1.70 -6.62 5.58
N ASP A 72 -0.98 -5.59 6.00
CA ASP A 72 0.48 -5.59 6.05
C ASP A 72 0.93 -5.55 7.50
N PHE A 73 1.95 -6.33 7.82
CA PHE A 73 2.67 -6.24 9.09
C PHE A 73 4.14 -5.94 8.81
N SER A 74 4.73 -5.05 9.60
CA SER A 74 6.16 -4.78 9.54
C SER A 74 6.80 -4.78 10.93
N TYR A 75 8.08 -5.15 10.95
CA TYR A 75 8.95 -5.00 12.11
C TYR A 75 10.28 -4.35 11.72
N THR A 76 10.64 -3.27 12.40
CA THR A 76 11.85 -2.48 12.12
C THR A 76 12.93 -2.74 13.16
N LEU A 77 14.06 -3.29 12.71
CA LEU A 77 15.27 -3.43 13.50
C LEU A 77 16.07 -2.12 13.44
N ASN A 78 16.34 -1.53 14.60
CA ASN A 78 17.29 -0.42 14.72
C ASN A 78 18.69 -0.98 14.86
N LEU A 79 19.54 -0.77 13.85
CA LEU A 79 20.91 -1.31 13.81
C LEU A 79 21.94 -0.36 14.44
N GLY A 80 21.48 0.81 14.92
CA GLY A 80 22.32 1.86 15.51
C GLY A 80 22.49 3.06 14.58
N GLY A 81 22.66 4.24 15.16
CA GLY A 81 22.69 5.50 14.39
C GLY A 81 21.39 5.72 13.62
N GLU A 82 21.51 6.03 12.33
CA GLU A 82 20.37 6.20 11.41
C GLU A 82 20.02 4.92 10.63
N HIS A 83 20.68 3.79 10.92
CA HIS A 83 20.46 2.54 10.20
C HIS A 83 19.24 1.79 10.72
N LYS A 84 18.24 1.60 9.85
CA LYS A 84 17.03 0.83 10.11
C LYS A 84 16.87 -0.26 9.05
N LEU A 85 16.50 -1.47 9.47
CA LEU A 85 16.12 -2.57 8.58
C LEU A 85 14.68 -2.99 8.89
N ALA A 86 13.77 -2.79 7.93
CA ALA A 86 12.38 -3.19 8.07
C ALA A 86 12.12 -4.53 7.35
N LEU A 87 11.45 -5.44 8.05
CA LEU A 87 10.95 -6.71 7.54
C LEU A 87 9.42 -6.61 7.49
N GLY A 88 8.77 -7.25 6.51
CA GLY A 88 7.31 -7.24 6.45
C GLY A 88 6.70 -8.48 5.81
N LEU A 89 5.42 -8.67 6.11
CA LEU A 89 4.52 -9.72 5.64
C LEU A 89 3.23 -9.12 5.11
#